data_AF-A0AAJ2GJ95-F1
#
_entry.id   AF-A0AAJ2GJ95-F1
#
_cell.length_a   1.000
_cell.length_b   1.000
_cell.length_c   1.000
_cell.angle_alpha   90.00
_cell.angle_beta   90.00
_cell.angle_gamma   90.00
#
_symmetry.space_group_name_H-M   'P 1'
#
loop_
_entity.id
_entity.type
_entity.pdbx_description
1 polymer ?
#
loop_
_entity_poly.entity_id
_entity_poly.type
_entity_poly.pdbx_seq_one_letter_code
_entity_poly.pdbx_strand_id
1 'polypeptide(L)'
;MRAEPDTLDGGGGGDPGSPITTPDPAPNPTPTPVSTPPASPAATPAPPSRPPPVPLPALPKPQLPAPPAPVGVARYSEDDYTDVALSLRPRGRVWSLDPSGVQARVFRGVAKTLVALDAAANSILAGSLPGSSLSGFIPEWEATLGLPDPCAGDAPTVQQRCDQIRARFVGGGGQSRQHYLDMAKTLGFTITITNFSPFRVGHSSINEPINDERWTFIWGVTIVSNFGGAPIDVLLCELAAGRPAGTDIILLS
;
A
#
# COMPACT_ATOMS: atom_id res chain seq x y z
N MET A 1 -5.18 76.27 9.93
CA MET A 1 -5.46 76.88 8.61
C MET A 1 -6.77 76.28 8.13
N ARG A 2 -7.88 77.02 8.27
CA ARG A 2 -8.71 77.61 7.18
C ARG A 2 -9.34 76.52 6.29
N ALA A 3 -10.64 76.49 5.96
CA ALA A 3 -11.76 77.41 6.18
C ALA A 3 -13.05 76.67 5.77
N GLU A 4 -14.21 77.05 6.30
CA GLU A 4 -15.51 76.91 5.62
C GLU A 4 -15.62 77.96 4.49
N PRO A 5 -16.66 77.88 3.63
CA PRO A 5 -17.79 78.77 3.88
C PRO A 5 -19.21 78.27 3.47
N ASP A 6 -20.17 78.85 4.18
CA ASP A 6 -21.59 79.12 3.89
C ASP A 6 -21.91 79.61 2.46
N THR A 7 -23.14 79.38 1.97
CA THR A 7 -24.17 80.45 1.80
C THR A 7 -25.55 79.94 1.34
N LEU A 8 -26.57 80.65 1.83
CA LEU A 8 -28.02 80.52 1.67
C LEU A 8 -28.60 81.41 0.56
N ASP A 9 -29.93 81.30 0.38
CA ASP A 9 -30.92 82.28 -0.14
C ASP A 9 -31.18 82.33 -1.67
N GLY A 10 -32.41 82.46 -2.18
CA GLY A 10 -33.73 82.70 -1.58
C GLY A 10 -34.79 83.06 -2.64
N GLY A 11 -36.03 83.31 -2.17
CA GLY A 11 -37.16 84.08 -2.79
C GLY A 11 -37.81 83.55 -4.09
N GLY A 12 -39.08 83.79 -4.42
CA GLY A 12 -40.18 84.54 -3.80
C GLY A 12 -41.27 84.92 -4.84
N GLY A 13 -42.52 85.10 -4.37
CA GLY A 13 -43.66 85.76 -5.07
C GLY A 13 -44.58 84.83 -5.89
N GLY A 14 -45.92 84.86 -5.83
CA GLY A 14 -46.93 85.81 -5.34
C GLY A 14 -48.03 85.96 -6.43
N ASP A 15 -49.16 85.23 -6.33
CA ASP A 15 -50.55 85.72 -6.10
C ASP A 15 -51.26 86.38 -7.32
N PRO A 16 -52.60 86.59 -7.37
CA PRO A 16 -53.76 85.72 -7.07
C PRO A 16 -54.88 85.82 -8.15
N GLY A 17 -55.99 85.06 -8.02
CA GLY A 17 -57.27 85.43 -8.65
C GLY A 17 -58.25 84.30 -8.99
N SER A 18 -59.05 83.84 -8.03
CA SER A 18 -60.43 83.33 -8.24
C SER A 18 -61.20 83.32 -6.90
N PRO A 19 -62.49 83.71 -6.84
CA PRO A 19 -63.18 83.97 -5.59
C PRO A 19 -63.92 82.75 -4.99
N ILE A 20 -63.72 82.61 -3.68
CA ILE A 20 -64.66 82.36 -2.56
C ILE A 20 -65.77 81.31 -2.77
N THR A 21 -65.54 80.15 -2.16
CA THR A 21 -66.57 79.27 -1.56
C THR A 21 -66.03 78.72 -0.24
N THR A 22 -66.81 78.85 0.84
CA THR A 22 -66.49 78.51 2.24
C THR A 22 -66.29 77.01 2.50
N PRO A 23 -65.25 76.58 3.25
CA PRO A 23 -65.26 75.31 3.96
C PRO A 23 -65.18 75.48 5.49
N ASP A 24 -65.99 74.70 6.21
CA ASP A 24 -66.16 74.66 7.67
C ASP A 24 -64.95 73.98 8.39
N PRO A 25 -64.68 74.28 9.68
CA PRO A 25 -63.37 74.14 10.31
C PRO A 25 -62.97 72.70 10.63
N ALA A 26 -61.77 72.34 10.16
CA ALA A 26 -61.09 71.08 10.39
C ALA A 26 -60.48 70.98 11.81
N PRO A 27 -60.32 69.75 12.35
CA PRO A 27 -60.36 69.44 13.78
C PRO A 27 -59.05 69.59 14.60
N ASN A 28 -59.25 69.64 15.93
CA ASN A 28 -58.33 69.80 17.07
C ASN A 28 -57.00 69.00 17.00
N PRO A 29 -55.89 69.48 17.61
CA PRO A 29 -54.55 68.94 17.43
C PRO A 29 -54.35 67.57 18.08
N THR A 30 -53.55 66.77 17.38
CA THR A 30 -53.13 65.40 17.64
C THR A 30 -52.45 65.21 19.01
N PRO A 31 -52.77 64.16 19.78
CA PRO A 31 -52.04 63.83 21.01
C PRO A 31 -50.61 63.35 20.71
N THR A 32 -49.62 63.97 21.36
CA THR A 32 -48.24 63.47 21.50
C THR A 32 -48.22 62.09 22.16
N PRO A 33 -47.38 61.14 21.71
CA PRO A 33 -47.50 59.73 22.07
C PRO A 33 -47.10 59.48 23.53
N VAL A 34 -47.97 58.83 24.29
CA VAL A 34 -47.58 58.08 25.49
C VAL A 34 -46.85 56.83 25.00
N SER A 35 -45.57 56.71 25.34
CA SER A 35 -44.73 55.59 24.92
C SER A 35 -45.14 54.30 25.64
N THR A 36 -46.09 53.57 25.07
CA THR A 36 -46.31 52.15 25.43
C THR A 36 -45.24 51.32 24.72
N PRO A 37 -44.49 50.44 25.43
CA PRO A 37 -43.53 49.56 24.79
C PRO A 37 -44.21 48.77 23.66
N PRO A 38 -43.56 48.58 22.50
CA PRO A 38 -44.07 47.64 21.52
C PRO A 38 -44.20 46.27 22.18
N ALA A 39 -45.36 45.63 22.00
CA ALA A 39 -45.48 44.19 22.23
C ALA A 39 -44.34 43.50 21.45
N SER A 40 -43.57 42.64 22.12
CA SER A 40 -42.53 41.84 21.47
C SER A 40 -43.09 41.25 20.17
N PRO A 41 -42.36 41.35 19.05
CA PRO A 41 -42.79 40.68 17.84
C PRO A 41 -43.01 39.21 18.17
N ALA A 42 -44.19 38.71 17.83
CA ALA A 42 -44.49 37.29 17.89
C ALA A 42 -43.35 36.56 17.19
N ALA A 43 -42.63 35.72 17.93
CA ALA A 43 -41.51 34.96 17.41
C ALA A 43 -41.97 34.21 16.15
N THR A 44 -41.26 34.41 15.05
CA THR A 44 -41.41 33.60 13.84
C THR A 44 -41.41 32.13 14.24
N PRO A 45 -42.40 31.31 13.83
CA PRO A 45 -42.39 29.89 14.16
C PRO A 45 -41.10 29.28 13.61
N ALA A 46 -40.30 28.68 14.50
CA ALA A 46 -39.12 27.94 14.08
C ALA A 46 -39.54 26.85 13.08
N PRO A 47 -38.79 26.63 11.99
CA PRO A 47 -39.07 25.54 11.06
C PRO A 47 -39.06 24.21 11.83
N PRO A 48 -39.91 23.24 11.46
CA PRO A 48 -39.96 21.96 12.16
C PRO A 48 -38.58 21.30 12.12
N SER A 49 -38.06 20.95 13.30
CA SER A 49 -36.76 20.30 13.43
C SER A 49 -36.74 19.01 12.61
N ARG A 50 -35.83 18.93 11.63
CA ARG A 50 -35.61 17.70 10.86
C ARG A 50 -35.25 16.59 11.85
N PRO A 51 -35.96 15.45 11.86
CA PRO A 51 -35.56 14.33 12.69
C PRO A 51 -34.13 13.92 12.31
N PRO A 52 -33.29 13.54 13.30
CA PRO A 52 -31.92 13.16 13.03
C PRO A 52 -31.92 12.01 12.01
N PRO A 53 -30.94 11.99 11.08
CA PRO A 53 -30.81 10.88 10.15
C PRO A 53 -30.73 9.58 10.94
N VAL A 54 -31.62 8.64 10.63
CA VAL A 54 -31.55 7.29 11.19
C VAL A 54 -30.18 6.73 10.82
N PRO A 55 -29.34 6.33 11.79
CA PRO A 55 -28.03 5.77 11.48
C PRO A 55 -28.23 4.58 10.56
N LEU A 56 -27.58 4.61 9.40
CA LEU A 56 -27.45 3.41 8.58
C LEU A 56 -26.85 2.32 9.48
N PRO A 57 -27.41 1.10 9.50
CA PRO A 57 -26.80 0.01 10.23
C PRO A 57 -25.35 -0.10 9.75
N ALA A 58 -24.41 -0.01 10.68
CA ALA A 58 -23.00 -0.18 10.36
C ALA A 58 -22.86 -1.52 9.65
N LEU A 59 -22.27 -1.50 8.44
CA LEU A 59 -21.83 -2.73 7.81
C LEU A 59 -20.97 -3.47 8.85
N PRO A 60 -21.17 -4.79 9.04
CA PRO A 60 -20.27 -5.56 9.88
C PRO A 60 -18.84 -5.25 9.41
N LYS A 61 -17.95 -4.91 10.35
CA LYS A 61 -16.54 -4.68 10.06
C LYS A 61 -16.07 -5.82 9.16
N PRO A 62 -15.28 -5.57 8.10
CA PRO A 62 -14.69 -6.64 7.32
C PRO A 62 -13.87 -7.50 8.27
N GLN A 63 -14.48 -8.59 8.73
CA GLN A 63 -13.77 -9.65 9.41
C GLN A 63 -13.01 -10.28 8.26
N LEU A 64 -11.71 -9.99 8.18
CA LEU A 64 -10.81 -10.72 7.29
C LEU A 64 -11.21 -12.19 7.41
N PRO A 65 -11.74 -12.82 6.34
CA PRO A 65 -12.23 -14.17 6.49
C PRO A 65 -11.09 -15.09 6.90
N ALA A 66 -11.47 -16.23 7.45
CA ALA A 66 -10.80 -17.52 7.51
C ALA A 66 -9.37 -17.68 6.92
N PRO A 67 -8.56 -18.62 7.44
CA PRO A 67 -7.23 -19.00 6.92
C PRO A 67 -7.18 -18.94 5.38
N PRO A 68 -6.03 -18.56 4.79
CA PRO A 68 -5.91 -18.43 3.34
C PRO A 68 -6.52 -19.66 2.69
N ALA A 69 -7.46 -19.43 1.77
CA ALA A 69 -8.16 -20.51 1.10
C ALA A 69 -7.11 -21.50 0.54
N PRO A 70 -7.37 -22.81 0.60
CA PRO A 70 -6.48 -23.78 0.00
C PRO A 70 -6.22 -23.40 -1.47
N VAL A 71 -5.01 -23.66 -1.94
CA VAL A 71 -4.54 -23.21 -3.26
C VAL A 71 -5.52 -23.64 -4.36
N GLY A 72 -5.92 -22.68 -5.19
CA GLY A 72 -6.83 -22.93 -6.31
C GLY A 72 -8.31 -23.10 -5.92
N VAL A 73 -8.68 -22.81 -4.67
CA VAL A 73 -10.08 -22.82 -4.22
C VAL A 73 -10.56 -21.38 -3.99
N ALA A 74 -11.79 -21.09 -4.42
CA ALA A 74 -12.42 -19.81 -4.15
C ALA A 74 -12.67 -19.63 -2.64
N ARG A 75 -12.51 -18.42 -2.15
CA ARG A 75 -12.74 -18.07 -0.75
C ARG A 75 -14.22 -18.06 -0.39
N TYR A 76 -15.08 -17.72 -1.34
CA TYR A 76 -16.53 -17.65 -1.16
C TYR A 76 -17.26 -18.51 -2.18
N SER A 77 -18.44 -18.99 -1.80
CA SER A 77 -19.29 -19.83 -2.64
C SER A 77 -20.08 -19.01 -3.67
N GLU A 78 -20.67 -19.70 -4.65
CA GLU A 78 -21.58 -19.08 -5.63
C GLU A 78 -22.77 -18.40 -4.95
N ASP A 79 -23.31 -18.99 -3.88
CA ASP A 79 -24.44 -18.45 -3.13
C ASP A 79 -24.04 -17.17 -2.39
N ASP A 80 -22.86 -17.14 -1.75
CA ASP A 80 -22.34 -15.95 -1.05
C ASP A 80 -22.18 -14.76 -2.01
N TYR A 81 -21.57 -15.00 -3.18
CA TYR A 81 -21.41 -13.96 -4.20
C TYR A 81 -22.76 -13.50 -4.76
N THR A 82 -23.72 -14.41 -4.91
CA THR A 82 -25.08 -14.09 -5.35
C THR A 82 -25.77 -13.20 -4.32
N ASP A 83 -25.73 -13.56 -3.04
CA ASP A 83 -26.39 -12.81 -1.96
C ASP A 83 -25.85 -11.38 -1.83
N VAL A 84 -24.52 -11.21 -1.90
CA VAL A 84 -23.90 -9.89 -1.90
C VAL A 84 -24.32 -9.10 -3.13
N ALA A 85 -24.27 -9.70 -4.32
CA ALA A 85 -24.71 -9.03 -5.55
C ALA A 85 -26.18 -8.59 -5.47
N LEU A 86 -27.05 -9.43 -4.88
CA LEU A 86 -28.45 -9.11 -4.67
C LEU A 86 -28.65 -7.99 -3.62
N SER A 87 -27.76 -7.89 -2.63
CA SER A 87 -27.80 -6.85 -1.57
C SER A 87 -27.35 -5.47 -2.06
N LEU A 88 -26.44 -5.42 -3.05
CA LEU A 88 -25.90 -4.19 -3.63
C LEU A 88 -26.79 -3.55 -4.69
N ARG A 89 -27.93 -4.17 -5.01
CA ARG A 89 -28.88 -3.64 -5.99
C ARG A 89 -29.57 -2.38 -5.47
N PRO A 90 -29.89 -1.41 -6.34
CA PRO A 90 -30.76 -0.31 -5.99
C PRO A 90 -32.13 -0.82 -5.53
N ARG A 91 -32.83 -0.03 -4.71
CA ARG A 91 -34.21 -0.33 -4.30
C ARG A 91 -35.20 0.20 -5.34
N GLY A 92 -36.35 -0.45 -5.49
CA GLY A 92 -37.46 0.04 -6.33
C GLY A 92 -38.17 -1.05 -7.11
N ARG A 93 -39.27 -0.70 -7.79
CA ARG A 93 -40.15 -1.65 -8.51
C ARG A 93 -39.46 -2.40 -9.65
N VAL A 94 -38.41 -1.82 -10.22
CA VAL A 94 -37.59 -2.46 -11.28
C VAL A 94 -36.72 -3.59 -10.72
N TRP A 95 -36.38 -3.55 -9.43
CA TRP A 95 -35.47 -4.50 -8.78
C TRP A 95 -36.27 -5.48 -7.91
N SER A 96 -36.64 -6.61 -8.51
CA SER A 96 -37.40 -7.63 -7.81
C SER A 96 -36.57 -8.26 -6.68
N LEU A 97 -37.21 -8.43 -5.52
CA LEU A 97 -36.64 -9.11 -4.34
C LEU A 97 -36.87 -10.63 -4.38
N ASP A 98 -37.55 -11.14 -5.41
CA ASP A 98 -37.77 -12.58 -5.59
C ASP A 98 -36.44 -13.32 -5.79
N PRO A 99 -36.06 -14.24 -4.87
CA PRO A 99 -34.81 -15.00 -4.95
C PRO A 99 -34.80 -15.99 -6.13
N SER A 100 -35.96 -16.34 -6.69
CA SER A 100 -36.10 -17.24 -7.84
C SER A 100 -36.32 -16.50 -9.18
N GLY A 101 -36.37 -15.17 -9.13
CA GLY A 101 -36.67 -14.33 -10.29
C GLY A 101 -35.59 -14.35 -11.37
N VAL A 102 -35.91 -13.82 -12.56
CA VAL A 102 -34.95 -13.73 -13.69
C VAL A 102 -33.68 -12.97 -13.30
N GLN A 103 -33.82 -11.86 -12.57
CA GLN A 103 -32.66 -11.08 -12.11
C GLN A 103 -31.76 -11.89 -11.18
N ALA A 104 -32.33 -12.62 -10.21
CA ALA A 104 -31.56 -13.46 -9.30
C ALA A 104 -30.78 -14.55 -10.05
N ARG A 105 -31.42 -15.18 -11.06
CA ARG A 105 -30.74 -16.15 -11.93
C ARG A 105 -29.60 -15.56 -12.74
N VAL A 106 -29.74 -14.32 -13.24
CA VAL A 106 -28.65 -13.61 -13.94
C VAL A 106 -27.49 -13.34 -12.99
N PHE A 107 -27.75 -12.79 -11.80
CA PHE A 107 -26.69 -12.55 -10.81
C PHE A 107 -26.00 -13.83 -10.38
N ARG A 108 -26.74 -14.93 -10.23
CA ARG A 108 -26.16 -16.25 -9.97
C ARG A 108 -25.26 -16.74 -11.10
N GLY A 109 -25.66 -16.50 -12.35
CA GLY A 109 -24.81 -16.76 -13.53
C GLY A 109 -23.50 -15.97 -13.49
N VAL A 110 -23.56 -14.69 -13.11
CA VAL A 110 -22.37 -13.84 -12.93
C VAL A 110 -21.52 -14.31 -11.75
N ALA A 111 -22.13 -14.72 -10.63
CA ALA A 111 -21.43 -15.20 -9.44
C ALA A 111 -20.49 -16.38 -9.74
N LYS A 112 -20.85 -17.27 -10.67
CA LYS A 112 -19.96 -18.36 -11.13
C LYS A 112 -18.63 -17.86 -11.67
N THR A 113 -18.64 -16.75 -12.41
CA THR A 113 -17.40 -16.15 -12.92
C THR A 113 -16.56 -15.55 -11.80
N LEU A 114 -17.19 -14.97 -10.77
CA LEU A 114 -16.49 -14.45 -9.60
C LEU A 114 -15.82 -15.55 -8.79
N VAL A 115 -16.50 -16.69 -8.60
CA VAL A 115 -15.91 -17.89 -7.97
C VAL A 115 -14.67 -18.36 -8.75
N ALA A 116 -14.76 -18.44 -10.09
CA ALA A 116 -13.62 -18.83 -10.91
C ALA A 116 -12.45 -17.83 -10.82
N LEU A 117 -12.74 -16.53 -10.80
CA LEU A 117 -11.74 -15.48 -10.66
C LEU A 117 -11.07 -15.50 -9.28
N ASP A 118 -11.82 -15.72 -8.21
CA ASP A 118 -11.33 -15.85 -6.84
C ASP A 118 -10.39 -17.07 -6.70
N ALA A 119 -10.81 -18.22 -7.22
CA ALA A 119 -9.97 -19.42 -7.27
C ALA A 119 -8.66 -19.18 -8.06
N ALA A 120 -8.73 -18.50 -9.20
CA ALA A 120 -7.56 -18.14 -10.01
C ALA A 120 -6.64 -17.17 -9.26
N ALA A 121 -7.19 -16.16 -8.60
CA ALA A 121 -6.42 -15.20 -7.79
C ALA A 121 -5.69 -15.90 -6.64
N ASN A 122 -6.36 -16.82 -5.92
CA ASN A 122 -5.73 -17.58 -4.84
C ASN A 122 -4.60 -18.50 -5.35
N SER A 123 -4.76 -19.09 -6.54
CA SER A 123 -3.71 -19.87 -7.20
C SER A 123 -2.48 -19.01 -7.51
N ILE A 124 -2.68 -17.82 -8.10
CA ILE A 124 -1.59 -16.89 -8.41
C ILE A 124 -0.88 -16.44 -7.13
N LEU A 125 -1.63 -16.09 -6.07
CA LEU A 125 -1.05 -15.67 -4.79
C LEU A 125 -0.18 -16.76 -4.17
N ALA A 126 -0.67 -18.00 -4.12
CA ALA A 126 0.10 -19.14 -3.60
C ALA A 126 1.35 -19.46 -4.46
N GLY A 127 1.27 -19.17 -5.75
CA GLY A 127 2.35 -19.33 -6.70
C GLY A 127 3.40 -18.23 -6.69
N SER A 128 3.02 -17.04 -6.28
CA SER A 128 3.85 -15.83 -6.42
C SER A 128 5.13 -15.87 -5.57
N LEU A 129 5.20 -16.73 -4.56
CA LEU A 129 6.39 -16.83 -3.72
C LEU A 129 7.52 -17.60 -4.43
N PRO A 130 8.78 -17.12 -4.36
CA PRO A 130 9.93 -17.80 -4.94
C PRO A 130 10.11 -19.22 -4.39
N GLY A 131 10.27 -20.19 -5.28
CA GLY A 131 10.46 -21.60 -4.91
C GLY A 131 9.19 -22.30 -4.42
N SER A 132 8.01 -21.78 -4.78
CA SER A 132 6.74 -22.48 -4.66
C SER A 132 6.56 -23.43 -5.86
N SER A 133 6.37 -24.72 -5.59
CA SER A 133 6.08 -25.74 -6.63
C SER A 133 4.64 -25.67 -7.13
N LEU A 134 3.80 -24.87 -6.49
CA LEU A 134 2.34 -24.83 -6.68
C LEU A 134 1.92 -23.96 -7.87
N SER A 135 2.87 -23.36 -8.60
CA SER A 135 2.57 -22.54 -9.76
C SER A 135 3.55 -22.71 -10.90
N GLY A 136 3.07 -22.47 -12.12
CA GLY A 136 3.88 -22.43 -13.33
C GLY A 136 4.85 -21.25 -13.41
N PHE A 137 5.14 -20.53 -12.31
CA PHE A 137 6.06 -19.38 -12.29
C PHE A 137 7.54 -19.75 -12.18
N ILE A 138 7.87 -21.04 -12.07
CA ILE A 138 9.26 -21.50 -11.98
C ILE A 138 10.14 -20.92 -13.12
N PRO A 139 9.73 -20.97 -14.41
CA PRO A 139 10.56 -20.41 -15.49
C PRO A 139 10.79 -18.89 -15.38
N GLU A 140 9.78 -18.15 -14.92
CA GLU A 140 9.89 -16.68 -14.74
C GLU A 140 10.85 -16.33 -13.59
N TRP A 141 10.78 -17.08 -12.49
CA TRP A 141 11.71 -16.93 -11.37
C TRP A 141 13.14 -17.31 -11.76
N GLU A 142 13.32 -18.37 -12.54
CA GLU A 142 14.63 -18.75 -13.05
C GLU A 142 15.22 -17.67 -13.95
N ALA A 143 14.44 -17.14 -14.89
CA ALA A 143 14.87 -16.03 -15.73
C ALA A 143 15.24 -14.79 -14.92
N THR A 144 14.45 -14.47 -13.88
CA THR A 144 14.69 -13.32 -13.00
C THR A 144 15.97 -13.47 -12.17
N LEU A 145 16.28 -14.69 -11.73
CA LEU A 145 17.44 -14.99 -10.89
C LEU A 145 18.67 -15.43 -11.68
N GLY A 146 18.57 -15.53 -13.01
CA GLY A 146 19.66 -15.98 -13.88
C GLY A 146 19.98 -17.47 -13.74
N LEU A 147 18.98 -18.29 -13.41
CA LEU A 147 19.10 -19.75 -13.33
C LEU A 147 18.75 -20.42 -14.67
N PRO A 148 19.36 -21.57 -15.01
CA PRO A 148 20.46 -22.22 -14.31
C PRO A 148 21.76 -21.41 -14.45
N ASP A 149 22.47 -21.26 -13.35
CA ASP A 149 23.72 -20.51 -13.31
C ASP A 149 24.92 -21.47 -13.45
N PRO A 150 26.10 -20.97 -13.88
CA PRO A 150 27.26 -21.83 -14.12
C PRO A 150 27.84 -22.46 -12.84
N CYS A 151 27.45 -22.00 -11.65
CA CYS A 151 27.98 -22.51 -10.38
C CYS A 151 27.16 -23.69 -9.86
N ALA A 152 25.83 -23.59 -9.87
CA ALA A 152 24.90 -24.60 -9.39
C ALA A 152 24.52 -25.63 -10.47
N GLY A 153 24.60 -25.26 -11.74
CA GLY A 153 24.28 -26.11 -12.88
C GLY A 153 22.79 -26.47 -12.97
N ASP A 154 22.49 -27.45 -13.82
CA ASP A 154 21.12 -27.87 -14.11
C ASP A 154 20.48 -28.62 -12.92
N ALA A 155 19.23 -28.27 -12.61
CA ALA A 155 18.41 -28.97 -11.62
C ALA A 155 17.38 -29.90 -12.31
N PRO A 156 17.56 -31.23 -12.27
CA PRO A 156 16.74 -32.16 -13.04
C PRO A 156 15.31 -32.33 -12.52
N THR A 157 15.04 -31.97 -11.26
CA THR A 157 13.69 -32.08 -10.66
C THR A 157 13.09 -30.73 -10.34
N VAL A 158 11.76 -30.64 -10.35
CA VAL A 158 11.01 -29.44 -9.96
C VAL A 158 11.37 -28.99 -8.54
N GLN A 159 11.55 -29.93 -7.61
CA GLN A 159 11.90 -29.59 -6.23
C GLN A 159 13.29 -28.96 -6.14
N GLN A 160 14.30 -29.53 -6.84
CA GLN A 160 15.65 -28.96 -6.87
C GLN A 160 15.67 -27.55 -7.49
N ARG A 161 14.87 -27.33 -8.54
CA ARG A 161 14.70 -25.99 -9.15
C ARG A 161 14.12 -25.00 -8.13
N CYS A 162 13.07 -25.39 -7.40
CA CYS A 162 12.50 -24.58 -6.33
C CYS A 162 13.51 -24.26 -5.22
N ASP A 163 14.34 -25.22 -4.84
CA ASP A 163 15.36 -25.05 -3.81
C ASP A 163 16.48 -24.11 -4.29
N GLN A 164 16.91 -24.21 -5.55
CA GLN A 164 17.85 -23.27 -6.17
C GLN A 164 17.29 -21.83 -6.23
N ILE A 165 16.02 -21.67 -6.66
CA ILE A 165 15.32 -20.38 -6.67
C ILE A 165 15.31 -19.78 -5.26
N ARG A 166 14.95 -20.58 -4.24
CA ARG A 166 14.90 -20.13 -2.86
C ARG A 166 16.29 -19.75 -2.34
N ALA A 167 17.30 -20.56 -2.64
CA ALA A 167 18.67 -20.30 -2.24
C ALA A 167 19.20 -19.00 -2.84
N ARG A 168 18.94 -18.72 -4.12
CA ARG A 168 19.34 -17.45 -4.76
C ARG A 168 18.55 -16.25 -4.24
N PHE A 169 17.25 -16.41 -4.02
CA PHE A 169 16.40 -15.33 -3.54
C PHE A 169 16.75 -14.92 -2.10
N VAL A 170 17.01 -15.87 -1.21
CA VAL A 170 17.33 -15.61 0.21
C VAL A 170 18.83 -15.39 0.44
N GLY A 171 19.67 -16.04 -0.34
CA GLY A 171 21.13 -16.05 -0.17
C GLY A 171 21.84 -14.81 -0.71
N GLY A 172 21.16 -13.90 -1.39
CA GLY A 172 21.77 -12.68 -1.91
C GLY A 172 22.08 -11.63 -0.85
N GLY A 173 23.21 -10.93 -1.00
CA GLY A 173 23.40 -9.59 -0.41
C GLY A 173 24.15 -9.49 0.92
N GLY A 174 24.75 -10.57 1.43
CA GLY A 174 25.64 -10.49 2.61
C GLY A 174 27.11 -10.28 2.24
N GLN A 175 27.79 -9.38 2.94
CA GLN A 175 29.22 -9.08 2.74
C GLN A 175 30.05 -9.34 4.01
N SER A 176 29.49 -10.03 5.00
CA SER A 176 30.17 -10.36 6.25
C SER A 176 30.89 -11.70 6.14
N ARG A 177 31.96 -11.88 6.92
CA ARG A 177 32.64 -13.19 7.03
C ARG A 177 31.65 -14.31 7.37
N GLN A 178 30.76 -14.07 8.33
CA GLN A 178 29.80 -15.07 8.80
C GLN A 178 28.84 -15.50 7.69
N HIS A 179 28.41 -14.56 6.83
CA HIS A 179 27.56 -14.88 5.68
C HIS A 179 28.20 -15.91 4.75
N TYR A 180 29.47 -15.74 4.39
CA TYR A 180 30.18 -16.70 3.54
C TYR A 180 30.40 -18.06 4.23
N LEU A 181 30.63 -18.07 5.55
CA LEU A 181 30.72 -19.31 6.30
C LEU A 181 29.39 -20.08 6.27
N ASP A 182 28.27 -19.39 6.44
CA ASP A 182 26.96 -20.02 6.46
C ASP A 182 26.52 -20.44 5.05
N MET A 183 26.83 -19.64 4.02
CA MET A 183 26.68 -20.03 2.62
C MET A 183 27.44 -21.34 2.32
N ALA A 184 28.72 -21.42 2.70
CA ALA A 184 29.51 -22.63 2.51
C ALA A 184 28.91 -23.84 3.25
N LYS A 185 28.37 -23.65 4.46
CA LYS A 185 27.67 -24.72 5.20
C LYS A 185 26.41 -25.19 4.49
N THR A 186 25.64 -24.30 3.85
CA THR A 186 24.45 -24.73 3.08
C THR A 186 24.81 -25.62 1.89
N LEU A 187 26.01 -25.45 1.33
CA LEU A 187 26.58 -26.32 0.29
C LEU A 187 27.24 -27.58 0.87
N GLY A 188 27.29 -27.73 2.19
CA GLY A 188 27.89 -28.87 2.89
C GLY A 188 29.39 -28.76 3.16
N PHE A 189 29.96 -27.56 3.06
CA PHE A 189 31.36 -27.27 3.37
C PHE A 189 31.49 -26.59 4.74
N THR A 190 32.49 -27.02 5.52
CA THR A 190 32.98 -26.25 6.65
C THR A 190 34.27 -25.57 6.21
N ILE A 191 34.27 -24.24 6.17
CA ILE A 191 35.44 -23.46 5.77
C ILE A 191 35.88 -22.51 6.89
N THR A 192 37.12 -22.04 6.80
CA THR A 192 37.64 -20.91 7.56
C THR A 192 38.16 -19.86 6.58
N ILE A 193 37.88 -18.59 6.87
CA ILE A 193 38.36 -17.46 6.07
C ILE A 193 39.42 -16.73 6.88
N THR A 194 40.61 -16.59 6.32
CA THR A 194 41.75 -15.86 6.87
C THR A 194 41.93 -14.57 6.08
N ASN A 195 42.04 -13.44 6.80
CA ASN A 195 42.35 -12.15 6.20
C ASN A 195 43.83 -11.85 6.45
N PHE A 196 44.46 -11.16 5.51
CA PHE A 196 45.87 -10.79 5.62
C PHE A 196 46.02 -9.27 5.83
N SER A 197 47.16 -8.88 6.37
CA SER A 197 47.59 -7.49 6.52
C SER A 197 48.93 -7.30 5.82
N PRO A 198 49.21 -6.10 5.26
CA PRO A 198 50.55 -5.74 4.83
C PRO A 198 51.52 -5.77 6.01
N PHE A 199 52.77 -6.10 5.72
CA PHE A 199 53.84 -6.01 6.69
C PHE A 199 54.17 -4.54 6.98
N ARG A 200 54.17 -4.16 8.25
CA ARG A 200 54.49 -2.79 8.69
C ARG A 200 55.61 -2.82 9.71
N VAL A 201 56.73 -2.15 9.39
CA VAL A 201 57.86 -2.01 10.32
C VAL A 201 57.38 -1.34 11.60
N GLY A 202 57.63 -1.98 12.75
CA GLY A 202 57.19 -1.51 14.07
C GLY A 202 55.80 -1.99 14.50
N HIS A 203 55.03 -2.66 13.63
CA HIS A 203 53.74 -3.28 13.98
C HIS A 203 53.74 -4.79 13.78
N SER A 204 54.35 -5.29 12.71
CA SER A 204 54.45 -6.72 12.40
C SER A 204 55.57 -7.40 13.19
N SER A 205 55.39 -8.68 13.49
CA SER A 205 56.34 -9.46 14.31
C SER A 205 57.34 -10.25 13.45
N ILE A 206 58.47 -10.64 14.06
CA ILE A 206 59.43 -11.56 13.43
C ILE A 206 58.73 -12.92 13.21
N ASN A 207 58.90 -13.50 12.01
CA ASN A 207 58.23 -14.69 11.47
C ASN A 207 56.81 -14.48 10.91
N GLU A 208 56.35 -13.23 10.76
CA GLU A 208 55.14 -12.92 9.99
C GLU A 208 55.48 -12.81 8.49
N PRO A 209 54.59 -13.25 7.57
CA PRO A 209 54.83 -13.13 6.14
C PRO A 209 54.99 -11.66 5.69
N ILE A 210 55.95 -11.43 4.78
CA ILE A 210 56.20 -10.11 4.19
C ILE A 210 55.19 -9.88 3.07
N ASN A 211 54.04 -9.34 3.43
CA ASN A 211 52.94 -9.04 2.52
C ASN A 211 52.95 -7.58 2.08
N ASP A 212 52.60 -7.34 0.81
CA ASP A 212 52.30 -6.00 0.29
C ASP A 212 50.86 -5.54 0.64
N GLU A 213 50.48 -4.34 0.21
CA GLU A 213 49.16 -3.76 0.47
C GLU A 213 48.00 -4.53 -0.20
N ARG A 214 48.27 -5.28 -1.28
CA ARG A 214 47.24 -6.03 -2.00
C ARG A 214 46.66 -7.14 -1.15
N TRP A 215 47.46 -7.72 -0.25
CA TRP A 215 47.03 -8.79 0.66
C TRP A 215 45.86 -8.41 1.57
N THR A 216 45.62 -7.11 1.83
CA THR A 216 44.40 -6.67 2.55
C THR A 216 43.11 -7.05 1.83
N PHE A 217 43.17 -7.13 0.50
CA PHE A 217 42.03 -7.53 -0.34
C PHE A 217 42.08 -9.01 -0.71
N ILE A 218 42.97 -9.81 -0.13
CA ILE A 218 43.03 -11.25 -0.40
C ILE A 218 42.40 -12.02 0.75
N TRP A 219 41.51 -12.94 0.43
CA TRP A 219 40.92 -13.89 1.39
C TRP A 219 41.51 -15.27 1.18
N GLY A 220 42.14 -15.80 2.23
CA GLY A 220 42.59 -17.18 2.28
C GLY A 220 41.49 -18.08 2.78
N VAL A 221 41.00 -19.00 1.95
CA VAL A 221 39.94 -19.93 2.31
C VAL A 221 40.55 -21.31 2.57
N THR A 222 40.39 -21.81 3.78
CA THR A 222 40.77 -23.18 4.16
C THR A 222 39.52 -24.04 4.26
N ILE A 223 39.50 -25.17 3.57
CA ILE A 223 38.40 -26.14 3.65
C ILE A 223 38.73 -27.12 4.78
N VAL A 224 37.94 -27.09 5.86
CA VAL A 224 38.12 -27.98 7.01
C VAL A 224 37.49 -29.35 6.72
N SER A 225 36.32 -29.37 6.09
CA SER A 225 35.61 -30.59 5.73
C SER A 225 34.60 -30.36 4.61
N ASN A 226 34.38 -31.38 3.78
CA ASN A 226 33.30 -31.43 2.80
C ASN A 226 32.42 -32.65 3.09
N PHE A 227 31.22 -32.42 3.63
CA PHE A 227 30.25 -33.47 3.93
C PHE A 227 29.11 -33.54 2.89
N GLY A 228 28.95 -32.49 2.08
CA GLY A 228 27.86 -32.37 1.10
C GLY A 228 28.10 -33.11 -0.21
N GLY A 229 29.34 -33.55 -0.48
CA GLY A 229 29.70 -34.26 -1.72
C GLY A 229 29.73 -33.37 -2.97
N ALA A 230 29.40 -32.08 -2.83
CA ALA A 230 29.56 -31.09 -3.89
C ALA A 230 31.06 -30.92 -4.22
N PRO A 231 31.41 -30.72 -5.50
CA PRO A 231 32.79 -30.50 -5.88
C PRO A 231 33.25 -29.08 -5.46
N ILE A 232 34.57 -28.92 -5.26
CA ILE A 232 35.18 -27.69 -4.69
C ILE A 232 35.03 -26.49 -5.64
N ASP A 233 34.96 -26.75 -6.95
CA ASP A 233 34.71 -25.75 -7.99
C ASP A 233 33.37 -25.01 -7.79
N VAL A 234 32.32 -25.70 -7.33
CA VAL A 234 31.03 -25.07 -6.98
C VAL A 234 31.25 -24.04 -5.87
N LEU A 235 31.91 -24.43 -4.78
CA LEU A 235 32.21 -23.51 -3.68
C LEU A 235 33.03 -22.29 -4.15
N LEU A 236 34.05 -22.52 -4.98
CA LEU A 236 34.87 -21.44 -5.53
C LEU A 236 34.07 -20.52 -6.45
N CYS A 237 33.19 -21.07 -7.27
CA CYS A 237 32.32 -20.31 -8.16
C CYS A 237 31.37 -19.40 -7.35
N GLU A 238 30.75 -19.93 -6.30
CA GLU A 238 29.88 -19.17 -5.39
C GLU A 238 30.62 -18.05 -4.67
N LEU A 239 31.80 -18.35 -4.12
CA LEU A 239 32.61 -17.35 -3.46
C LEU A 239 33.09 -16.27 -4.45
N ALA A 240 33.46 -16.67 -5.67
CA ALA A 240 33.91 -15.74 -6.71
C ALA A 240 32.78 -14.83 -7.20
N ALA A 241 31.55 -15.34 -7.28
CA ALA A 241 30.37 -14.57 -7.64
C ALA A 241 29.92 -13.63 -6.52
N GLY A 242 30.03 -14.06 -5.26
CA GLY A 242 29.57 -13.30 -4.09
C GLY A 242 30.60 -12.33 -3.48
N ARG A 243 31.88 -12.40 -3.86
CA ARG A 243 32.97 -11.60 -3.24
C ARG A 243 32.76 -10.09 -3.41
N PRO A 244 33.26 -9.27 -2.47
CA PRO A 244 33.32 -7.82 -2.67
C PRO A 244 34.21 -7.46 -3.87
N ALA A 245 33.93 -6.31 -4.48
CA ALA A 245 34.75 -5.80 -5.58
C ALA A 245 36.20 -5.59 -5.14
N GLY A 246 37.15 -6.05 -5.96
CA GLY A 246 38.59 -5.94 -5.70
C GLY A 246 39.15 -6.99 -4.73
N THR A 247 38.33 -7.89 -4.19
CA THR A 247 38.78 -8.94 -3.27
C THR A 247 39.17 -10.21 -4.01
N ASP A 248 40.41 -10.67 -3.98
CA ASP A 248 40.81 -11.96 -4.58
C ASP A 248 40.72 -13.10 -3.57
N ILE A 249 40.36 -14.30 -4.02
CA ILE A 249 40.23 -15.49 -3.17
C ILE A 249 41.34 -16.48 -3.53
N ILE A 250 42.04 -16.98 -2.52
CA ILE A 250 43.03 -18.05 -2.67
C ILE A 250 42.64 -19.23 -1.78
N LEU A 251 42.84 -20.45 -2.29
CA LEU A 251 42.73 -21.64 -1.47
C LEU A 251 44.01 -21.83 -0.67
N LEU A 252 43.85 -22.04 0.62
CA LEU A 252 44.92 -22.46 1.51
C LEU A 252 44.85 -23.98 1.64
N SER A 253 45.97 -24.64 1.32
CA SER A 253 46.17 -26.08 1.48
C SER A 253 46.24 -26.50 2.94
#